data_AF-A0A445N316-F1
#
_entry.id   AF-A0A445N316-F1
#
_cell.length_a   1.000
_cell.length_b   1.000
_cell.length_c   1.000
_cell.angle_alpha   90.00
_cell.angle_beta   90.00
_cell.angle_gamma   90.00
#
_symmetry.space_group_name_H-M   'P 1'
#
loop_
_entity.id
_entity.type
_entity.pdbx_description
1 polymer ?
#
loop_
_entity_poly.entity_id
_entity_poly.type
_entity_poly.pdbx_seq_one_letter_code
_entity_poly.pdbx_strand_id
1 'polypeptide(L)'
;MMTNFRMSILLVLILMLSLIIQSCAGVKTWILPKRSINTSAPVTPTSNKSTQASAKTANPTKKDSFKKSHPVKPTSQKSNQASANAANLAKKHMEAGEYQKAIDVYNVECRKHPHDQSLLREYVQAIEDIKLVADKALDKEQFVSAGRNYNLLLKNYPHFNGFDKDLSFKSIHLNEKLCYCKKAISKQGFQEYRKGNLNMAIVLWEDLLAIDPHNTDIKASLRTAKLQQKNLEEKE
;
A
#
# COMPACT_ATOMS: atom_id res chain seq x y z
N MET A 1 18.14 -6.01 -57.68
CA MET A 1 18.41 -6.49 -56.30
C MET A 1 17.31 -6.11 -55.27
N MET A 2 16.28 -5.32 -55.63
CA MET A 2 15.20 -4.88 -54.69
C MET A 2 13.97 -5.80 -54.60
N THR A 3 13.85 -6.85 -55.41
CA THR A 3 12.69 -7.76 -55.41
C THR A 3 12.75 -8.82 -54.31
N ASN A 4 13.96 -9.22 -53.91
CA ASN A 4 14.17 -10.28 -52.91
C ASN A 4 13.82 -9.81 -51.49
N PHE A 5 13.97 -8.52 -51.20
CA PHE A 5 13.68 -7.97 -49.87
C PHE A 5 12.17 -7.89 -49.58
N ARG A 6 11.37 -7.53 -50.59
CA ARG A 6 9.91 -7.49 -50.46
C ARG A 6 9.30 -8.89 -50.34
N MET A 7 9.87 -9.89 -51.03
CA MET A 7 9.42 -11.28 -50.91
C MET A 7 9.75 -11.89 -49.55
N SER A 8 10.91 -11.55 -48.97
CA SER A 8 11.30 -12.04 -47.64
C SER A 8 10.40 -11.50 -46.53
N ILE A 9 9.99 -10.22 -46.61
CA ILE A 9 9.04 -9.62 -45.65
C ILE A 9 7.65 -10.26 -45.78
N LEU A 10 7.19 -10.55 -46.99
CA LEU A 10 5.88 -11.19 -47.21
C LEU A 10 5.85 -12.62 -46.65
N LEU A 11 6.94 -13.39 -46.82
CA LEU A 11 7.09 -14.75 -46.30
C LEU A 11 7.07 -14.79 -44.77
N VAL A 12 7.74 -13.83 -44.11
CA VAL A 12 7.73 -13.73 -42.64
C VAL A 12 6.32 -13.38 -42.13
N LEU A 13 5.61 -12.47 -42.80
CA LEU A 13 4.23 -12.12 -42.42
C LEU A 13 3.26 -13.31 -42.58
N ILE A 14 3.40 -14.11 -43.64
CA ILE A 14 2.58 -15.30 -43.87
C ILE A 14 2.87 -16.38 -42.81
N LEU A 15 4.14 -16.61 -42.45
CA LEU A 15 4.51 -17.56 -41.39
C LEU A 15 3.98 -17.13 -40.02
N MET A 16 4.01 -15.83 -39.70
CA MET A 16 3.49 -15.32 -38.43
C MET A 16 1.96 -15.41 -38.32
N LEU A 17 1.23 -15.25 -39.43
CA LEU A 17 -0.23 -15.45 -39.46
C LEU A 17 -0.61 -16.93 -39.32
N SER A 18 0.24 -17.84 -39.80
CA SER A 18 -0.02 -19.29 -39.76
C SER A 18 0.06 -19.86 -38.32
N LEU A 19 0.87 -19.25 -37.45
CA LEU A 19 1.03 -19.64 -36.04
C LEU A 19 -0.16 -19.26 -35.14
N ILE A 20 -1.03 -18.35 -35.58
CA ILE A 20 -2.18 -17.88 -34.80
C ILE A 20 -3.37 -18.86 -34.89
N ILE A 21 -3.44 -19.70 -35.94
CA ILE A 21 -4.60 -20.56 -36.19
C ILE A 21 -4.55 -21.89 -35.41
N GLN A 22 -3.41 -22.26 -34.81
CA GLN A 22 -3.24 -23.56 -34.14
C GLN A 22 -3.53 -23.60 -32.62
N SER A 23 -3.98 -22.52 -31.99
CA SER A 23 -4.17 -22.46 -30.53
C SER A 23 -5.63 -22.38 -30.07
N CYS A 24 -6.51 -23.24 -30.61
CA CYS A 24 -7.87 -23.42 -30.12
C CYS A 24 -8.25 -24.91 -30.05
N ALA A 25 -7.61 -25.68 -29.17
CA ALA A 25 -8.15 -26.95 -28.69
C ALA A 25 -7.64 -27.24 -27.28
N GLY A 26 -8.52 -27.17 -26.27
CA GLY A 26 -8.23 -27.73 -24.94
C GLY A 26 -8.81 -26.99 -23.73
N VAL A 27 -10.10 -26.67 -23.70
CA VAL A 27 -10.76 -26.28 -22.44
C VAL A 27 -11.19 -27.56 -21.71
N LYS A 28 -10.40 -27.99 -20.72
CA LYS A 28 -10.77 -29.02 -19.76
C LYS A 28 -11.50 -28.37 -18.58
N THR A 29 -12.72 -28.83 -18.39
CA THR A 29 -13.61 -28.59 -17.25
C THR A 29 -12.96 -29.05 -15.93
N TRP A 30 -12.96 -28.17 -14.93
CA TRP A 30 -12.70 -28.55 -13.53
C TRP A 30 -13.87 -28.14 -12.65
N ILE A 31 -14.36 -29.16 -11.96
CA ILE A 31 -15.55 -29.23 -11.12
C ILE A 31 -15.20 -28.68 -9.73
N LEU A 32 -16.09 -27.86 -9.17
CA LEU A 32 -16.03 -27.39 -7.78
C LEU A 32 -16.43 -28.53 -6.80
N PRO A 33 -15.72 -28.72 -5.67
CA PRO A 33 -16.25 -29.47 -4.53
C PRO A 33 -16.99 -28.53 -3.55
N LYS A 34 -18.24 -28.91 -3.24
CA LYS A 34 -19.05 -28.38 -2.13
C LYS A 34 -18.36 -28.64 -0.78
N ARG A 35 -18.27 -27.62 0.07
CA ARG A 35 -17.91 -27.76 1.49
C ARG A 35 -19.18 -27.75 2.32
N SER A 36 -19.41 -28.83 3.08
CA SER A 36 -20.50 -29.00 4.03
C SER A 36 -20.25 -28.19 5.30
N ILE A 37 -21.33 -27.62 5.84
CA ILE A 37 -21.39 -26.91 7.14
C ILE A 37 -21.84 -27.94 8.17
N ASN A 38 -21.04 -28.17 9.21
CA ASN A 38 -21.48 -28.93 10.39
C ASN A 38 -21.59 -27.98 11.59
N THR A 39 -22.82 -27.86 12.06
CA THR A 39 -23.26 -27.28 13.33
C THR A 39 -23.04 -28.27 14.46
N SER A 40 -22.45 -27.86 15.59
CA SER A 40 -22.74 -28.47 16.90
C SER A 40 -22.32 -27.54 18.04
N ALA A 41 -23.30 -27.11 18.84
CA ALA A 41 -23.09 -26.78 20.26
C ALA A 41 -23.11 -28.08 21.08
N PRO A 42 -22.60 -28.07 22.32
CA PRO A 42 -23.54 -28.29 23.42
C PRO A 42 -23.23 -27.47 24.70
N VAL A 43 -24.24 -27.44 25.57
CA VAL A 43 -24.40 -26.64 26.79
C VAL A 43 -24.25 -27.54 28.03
N THR A 44 -23.40 -27.16 29.00
CA THR A 44 -23.46 -27.33 30.50
C THR A 44 -23.71 -28.74 31.12
N PRO A 45 -23.57 -29.04 32.44
CA PRO A 45 -23.56 -28.17 33.65
C PRO A 45 -22.63 -28.61 34.83
N THR A 46 -22.88 -28.05 36.03
CA THR A 46 -22.58 -28.52 37.42
C THR A 46 -21.36 -27.83 38.07
N SER A 47 -21.53 -26.84 38.96
CA SER A 47 -21.98 -26.86 40.38
C SER A 47 -20.98 -27.47 41.36
N ASN A 48 -20.55 -26.64 42.33
CA ASN A 48 -20.33 -26.87 43.77
C ASN A 48 -19.09 -26.05 44.24
N LYS A 49 -18.93 -25.57 45.48
CA LYS A 49 -19.73 -25.24 46.67
C LYS A 49 -18.68 -24.76 47.69
N SER A 50 -18.90 -23.62 48.36
CA SER A 50 -18.57 -23.25 49.78
C SER A 50 -17.19 -23.69 50.36
N THR A 51 -16.45 -22.89 51.14
CA THR A 51 -16.79 -22.55 52.55
C THR A 51 -15.68 -21.72 53.25
N GLN A 52 -16.11 -20.78 54.12
CA GLN A 52 -15.49 -20.19 55.34
C GLN A 52 -14.14 -19.44 55.25
N ALA A 53 -13.97 -18.18 55.71
CA ALA A 53 -14.41 -17.40 56.88
C ALA A 53 -13.47 -17.48 58.11
N SER A 54 -12.87 -16.33 58.45
CA SER A 54 -12.51 -15.79 59.78
C SER A 54 -11.27 -14.90 59.65
N ALA A 55 -11.07 -13.78 60.36
CA ALA A 55 -11.90 -12.97 61.23
C ALA A 55 -11.10 -11.68 61.53
N LYS A 56 -11.83 -10.57 61.75
CA LYS A 56 -11.57 -9.45 62.69
C LYS A 56 -10.21 -8.72 62.64
N THR A 57 -10.24 -7.39 62.53
CA THR A 57 -10.24 -6.47 63.71
C THR A 57 -10.38 -4.98 63.28
N ALA A 58 -11.08 -4.25 64.15
CA ALA A 58 -11.48 -2.84 64.25
C ALA A 58 -10.69 -1.68 63.59
N ASN A 59 -11.47 -0.68 63.16
CA ASN A 59 -11.20 0.77 62.98
C ASN A 59 -10.95 1.47 64.35
N PRO A 60 -10.68 2.80 64.50
CA PRO A 60 -10.61 3.95 63.56
C PRO A 60 -9.29 4.78 63.72
N THR A 61 -8.96 5.90 63.04
CA THR A 61 -9.48 7.28 63.23
C THR A 61 -8.60 8.30 62.46
N LYS A 62 -9.25 9.37 61.97
CA LYS A 62 -8.80 10.78 61.82
C LYS A 62 -7.66 11.21 60.87
N LYS A 63 -8.07 12.09 59.95
CA LYS A 63 -7.48 13.39 59.54
C LYS A 63 -6.01 13.64 59.88
N ASP A 64 -5.21 13.93 58.86
CA ASP A 64 -4.64 15.27 58.78
C ASP A 64 -4.30 15.72 57.35
N SER A 65 -4.69 16.96 57.12
CA SER A 65 -4.41 17.81 55.97
C SER A 65 -2.95 18.25 55.95
N PHE A 66 -2.24 17.97 54.86
CA PHE A 66 -1.05 18.75 54.49
C PHE A 66 -1.16 19.21 53.04
N LYS A 67 -1.67 20.44 52.89
CA LYS A 67 -1.67 21.20 51.65
C LYS A 67 -0.24 21.72 51.45
N LYS A 68 0.60 20.95 50.77
CA LYS A 68 1.90 21.44 50.27
C LYS A 68 1.72 21.77 48.78
N SER A 69 1.49 23.05 48.52
CA SER A 69 1.47 23.63 47.18
C SER A 69 2.88 23.58 46.59
N HIS A 70 3.16 22.52 45.83
CA HIS A 70 4.23 22.53 44.86
C HIS A 70 3.75 23.29 43.60
N PRO A 71 4.54 24.20 43.03
CA PRO A 71 4.19 24.85 41.78
C PRO A 71 4.21 23.82 40.64
N VAL A 72 3.07 23.64 39.99
CA VAL A 72 2.91 22.77 38.82
C VAL A 72 3.38 23.53 37.56
N LYS A 73 4.50 23.06 37.00
CA LYS A 73 4.75 22.80 35.55
C LYS A 73 4.93 23.96 34.54
N PRO A 74 6.12 24.06 33.91
CA PRO A 74 6.28 24.59 32.54
C PRO A 74 6.25 23.50 31.45
N THR A 75 6.35 22.22 31.82
CA THR A 75 6.68 21.12 30.89
C THR A 75 5.55 20.71 29.93
N SER A 76 4.28 20.96 30.27
CA SER A 76 3.12 20.57 29.44
C SER A 76 2.89 21.49 28.24
N GLN A 77 3.16 22.79 28.40
CA GLN A 77 2.92 23.76 27.34
C GLN A 77 3.98 23.63 26.24
N LYS A 78 5.24 23.39 26.63
CA LYS A 78 6.34 23.21 25.69
C LYS A 78 6.21 21.92 24.87
N SER A 79 5.70 20.84 25.45
CA SER A 79 5.44 19.58 24.72
C SER A 79 4.30 19.74 23.72
N ASN A 80 3.20 20.41 24.12
CA ASN A 80 2.04 20.58 23.25
C ASN A 80 2.30 21.56 22.09
N GLN A 81 3.20 22.53 22.30
CA GLN A 81 3.62 23.45 21.24
C GLN A 81 4.57 22.79 20.24
N ALA A 82 5.44 21.88 20.70
CA ALA A 82 6.31 21.11 19.82
C ALA A 82 5.51 20.13 18.93
N SER A 83 4.53 19.41 19.50
CA SER A 83 3.68 18.49 18.73
C SER A 83 2.83 19.23 17.69
N ALA A 84 2.28 20.39 18.04
CA ALA A 84 1.53 21.23 17.11
C ALA A 84 2.38 21.74 15.93
N ASN A 85 3.64 22.14 16.20
CA ASN A 85 4.55 22.59 15.15
C ASN A 85 4.92 21.45 14.18
N ALA A 86 5.17 20.25 14.71
CA ALA A 86 5.46 19.07 13.91
C ALA A 86 4.25 18.63 13.07
N ALA A 87 3.03 18.66 13.63
CA ALA A 87 1.82 18.37 12.89
C ALA A 87 1.61 19.34 11.72
N ASN A 88 1.86 20.64 11.93
CA ASN A 88 1.80 21.64 10.86
C ASN A 88 2.85 21.41 9.77
N LEU A 89 4.06 20.99 10.14
CA LEU A 89 5.10 20.63 9.17
C LEU A 89 4.68 19.40 8.34
N ALA A 90 4.14 18.37 8.99
CA ALA A 90 3.66 17.18 8.30
C ALA A 90 2.53 17.52 7.32
N LYS A 91 1.57 18.38 7.70
CA LYS A 91 0.52 18.88 6.81
C LYS A 91 1.07 19.60 5.57
N LYS A 92 2.09 20.46 5.73
CA LYS A 92 2.74 21.09 4.57
C LYS A 92 3.34 20.07 3.61
N HIS A 93 3.96 19.01 4.13
CA HIS A 93 4.46 17.91 3.30
C HIS A 93 3.32 17.14 2.62
N MET A 94 2.18 16.95 3.29
CA MET A 94 0.97 16.35 2.68
C MET A 94 0.44 17.19 1.52
N GLU A 95 0.30 18.50 1.71
CA GLU A 95 -0.17 19.44 0.69
C GLU A 95 0.76 19.50 -0.53
N ALA A 96 2.07 19.36 -0.29
CA ALA A 96 3.09 19.29 -1.35
C ALA A 96 3.17 17.92 -2.05
N GLY A 97 2.40 16.91 -1.61
CA GLY A 97 2.49 15.54 -2.13
C GLY A 97 3.74 14.77 -1.67
N GLU A 98 4.49 15.32 -0.72
CA GLU A 98 5.71 14.73 -0.15
C GLU A 98 5.37 13.72 0.96
N TYR A 99 4.51 12.76 0.64
CA TYR A 99 3.86 11.90 1.64
C TYR A 99 4.82 11.11 2.53
N GLN A 100 5.95 10.61 2.01
CA GLN A 100 6.94 9.93 2.86
C GLN A 100 7.49 10.86 3.93
N LYS A 101 7.79 12.12 3.59
CA LYS A 101 8.29 13.11 4.57
C LYS A 101 7.22 13.40 5.63
N ALA A 102 5.96 13.53 5.24
CA ALA A 102 4.85 13.70 6.18
C ALA A 102 4.72 12.52 7.15
N ILE A 103 4.77 11.29 6.63
CA ILE A 103 4.75 10.05 7.41
C ILE A 103 5.93 10.00 8.39
N ASP A 104 7.13 10.37 7.94
CA ASP A 104 8.32 10.38 8.78
C ASP A 104 8.20 11.37 9.95
N VAL A 105 7.69 12.58 9.69
CA VAL A 105 7.46 13.59 10.73
C VAL A 105 6.44 13.09 11.76
N TYR A 106 5.29 12.58 11.31
CA TYR A 106 4.28 12.03 12.24
C TYR A 106 4.81 10.83 13.03
N ASN A 107 5.51 9.89 12.39
CA ASN A 107 6.09 8.73 13.05
C ASN A 107 7.04 9.12 14.17
N VAL A 108 7.94 10.08 13.90
CA VAL A 108 8.89 10.57 14.91
C VAL A 108 8.16 11.24 16.06
N GLU A 109 7.18 12.09 15.76
CA GLU A 109 6.53 12.90 16.79
C GLU A 109 5.57 12.10 17.67
N CYS A 110 4.78 11.19 17.08
CA CYS A 110 3.92 10.26 17.84
C CYS A 110 4.72 9.36 18.80
N ARG A 111 5.95 9.00 18.44
CA ARG A 111 6.85 8.24 19.34
C ARG A 111 7.35 9.07 20.52
N LYS A 112 7.58 10.36 20.33
CA LYS A 112 7.97 11.28 21.42
C LYS A 112 6.78 11.61 22.34
N HIS A 113 5.57 11.60 21.78
CA HIS A 113 4.35 12.02 22.46
C HIS A 113 3.26 10.94 22.40
N PRO A 114 3.47 9.74 22.96
CA PRO A 114 2.55 8.59 22.82
C PRO A 114 1.17 8.81 23.47
N HIS A 115 1.02 9.81 24.33
CA HIS A 115 -0.25 10.18 24.95
C HIS A 115 -0.96 11.35 24.25
N ASP A 116 -0.35 11.96 23.24
CA ASP A 116 -0.98 13.01 22.44
C ASP A 116 -1.96 12.38 21.43
N GLN A 117 -3.19 12.18 21.90
CA GLN A 117 -4.26 11.60 21.08
C GLN A 117 -4.69 12.53 19.93
N SER A 118 -4.42 13.84 20.02
CA SER A 118 -4.73 14.75 18.92
C SER A 118 -3.78 14.53 17.76
N LEU A 119 -2.48 14.48 18.06
CA LEU A 119 -1.45 14.18 17.06
C LEU A 119 -1.68 12.82 16.39
N LEU A 120 -2.05 11.79 17.16
CA LEU A 120 -2.36 10.48 16.61
C LEU A 120 -3.55 10.52 15.63
N ARG A 121 -4.63 11.23 15.98
CA ARG A 121 -5.79 11.39 15.07
C ARG A 121 -5.42 12.11 13.78
N GLU A 122 -4.60 13.14 13.86
CA GLU A 122 -4.09 13.85 12.68
C GLU A 122 -3.24 12.95 11.80
N TYR A 123 -2.43 12.09 12.41
CA TYR A 123 -1.65 11.10 11.67
C TYR A 123 -2.54 10.07 10.97
N VAL A 124 -3.52 9.49 11.69
CA VAL A 124 -4.50 8.56 11.11
C VAL A 124 -5.22 9.21 9.93
N GLN A 125 -5.68 10.46 10.08
CA GLN A 125 -6.33 11.18 8.99
C GLN A 125 -5.42 11.36 7.77
N ALA A 126 -4.14 11.72 7.98
CA ALA A 126 -3.19 11.86 6.89
C ALA A 126 -2.99 10.52 6.13
N ILE A 127 -2.92 9.40 6.84
CA ILE A 127 -2.82 8.08 6.22
C ILE A 127 -4.07 7.72 5.40
N GLU A 128 -5.26 8.04 5.90
CA GLU A 128 -6.52 7.90 5.15
C GLU A 128 -6.57 8.79 3.91
N ASP A 129 -6.06 10.03 4.00
CA ASP A 129 -6.03 10.96 2.87
C ASP A 129 -5.12 10.45 1.74
N ILE A 130 -3.96 9.86 2.06
CA ILE A 130 -3.08 9.23 1.05
C ILE A 130 -3.80 8.07 0.36
N LYS A 131 -4.53 7.23 1.13
CA LYS A 131 -5.34 6.16 0.54
C LYS A 131 -6.42 6.73 -0.37
N LEU A 132 -7.13 7.77 0.06
CA LEU A 132 -8.17 8.41 -0.73
C LEU A 132 -7.60 8.98 -2.05
N VAL A 133 -6.40 9.54 -2.03
CA VAL A 133 -5.69 9.98 -3.24
C VAL A 133 -5.37 8.79 -4.14
N ALA A 134 -4.89 7.67 -3.58
CA ALA A 134 -4.62 6.45 -4.33
C ALA A 134 -5.88 5.88 -4.99
N ASP A 135 -6.99 5.81 -4.25
CA ASP A 135 -8.28 5.32 -4.73
C ASP A 135 -8.81 6.20 -5.87
N LYS A 136 -8.78 7.54 -5.70
CA LYS A 136 -9.19 8.49 -6.75
C LYS A 136 -8.32 8.40 -8.00
N ALA A 137 -7.02 8.17 -7.84
CA ALA A 137 -6.12 7.95 -8.97
C ALA A 137 -6.46 6.63 -9.69
N LEU A 138 -6.77 5.58 -8.94
CA LEU A 138 -7.16 4.29 -9.49
C LEU A 138 -8.47 4.37 -10.28
N ASP A 139 -9.49 5.05 -9.74
CA ASP A 139 -10.78 5.26 -10.40
C ASP A 139 -10.65 6.03 -11.73
N LYS A 140 -9.60 6.87 -11.83
CA LYS A 140 -9.24 7.61 -13.05
C LYS A 140 -8.28 6.86 -13.96
N GLU A 141 -8.00 5.58 -13.68
CA GLU A 141 -7.04 4.74 -14.39
C GLU A 141 -5.60 5.30 -14.40
N GLN A 142 -5.27 6.18 -13.44
CA GLN A 142 -3.92 6.71 -13.24
C GLN A 142 -3.08 5.70 -12.43
N PHE A 143 -2.86 4.52 -13.03
CA PHE A 143 -2.29 3.35 -12.33
C PHE A 143 -0.91 3.59 -11.74
N VAL A 144 -0.06 4.42 -12.38
CA VAL A 144 1.25 4.79 -11.83
C VAL A 144 1.10 5.56 -10.53
N SER A 145 0.26 6.60 -10.52
CA SER A 145 0.01 7.42 -9.33
C SER A 145 -0.63 6.60 -8.20
N ALA A 146 -1.66 5.82 -8.52
CA ALA A 146 -2.30 4.92 -7.58
C ALA A 146 -1.30 3.91 -6.99
N GLY A 147 -0.54 3.24 -7.86
CA GLY A 147 0.45 2.24 -7.48
C GLY A 147 1.55 2.79 -6.58
N ARG A 148 2.05 4.01 -6.84
CA ARG A 148 3.04 4.67 -5.98
C ARG A 148 2.49 4.92 -4.57
N ASN A 149 1.25 5.41 -4.45
CA ASN A 149 0.62 5.68 -3.15
C ASN A 149 0.31 4.39 -2.38
N TYR A 150 -0.22 3.35 -3.04
CA TYR A 150 -0.43 2.06 -2.37
C TYR A 150 0.89 1.41 -1.93
N ASN A 151 1.94 1.51 -2.75
CA ASN A 151 3.27 1.00 -2.39
C ASN A 151 3.86 1.75 -1.19
N LEU A 152 3.70 3.08 -1.15
CA LEU A 152 4.10 3.91 -0.02
C LEU A 152 3.41 3.46 1.28
N LEU A 153 2.08 3.34 1.25
CA LEU A 153 1.30 2.90 2.40
C LEU A 153 1.68 1.48 2.84
N LEU A 154 1.88 0.56 1.89
CA LEU A 154 2.23 -0.83 2.19
C LEU A 154 3.62 -0.93 2.83
N LYS A 155 4.61 -0.18 2.32
CA LYS A 155 5.97 -0.14 2.89
C LYS A 155 5.98 0.40 4.33
N ASN A 156 5.13 1.39 4.61
CA ASN A 156 5.05 2.00 5.93
C ASN A 156 4.07 1.29 6.88
N TYR A 157 3.29 0.32 6.39
CA TYR A 157 2.27 -0.37 7.17
C TYR A 157 2.76 -0.95 8.52
N PRO A 158 3.98 -1.53 8.62
CA PRO A 158 4.52 -1.97 9.91
C PRO A 158 4.65 -0.86 10.96
N HIS A 159 4.77 0.40 10.55
CA HIS A 159 4.82 1.56 11.46
C HIS A 159 3.45 2.00 11.97
N PHE A 160 2.37 1.47 11.41
CA PHE A 160 1.00 1.75 11.85
C PHE A 160 0.56 0.84 13.01
N ASN A 161 1.44 -0.07 13.43
CA ASN A 161 1.19 -0.94 14.58
C ASN A 161 0.85 -0.09 15.82
N GLY A 162 -0.34 -0.33 16.39
CA GLY A 162 -0.88 0.43 17.51
C GLY A 162 -2.11 1.28 17.15
N PHE A 163 -2.28 1.65 15.88
CA PHE A 163 -3.48 2.36 15.38
C PHE A 163 -4.03 1.78 14.07
N ASP A 164 -3.50 0.67 13.57
CA ASP A 164 -3.94 0.03 12.33
C ASP A 164 -5.42 -0.42 12.35
N LYS A 165 -5.99 -0.61 13.54
CA LYS A 165 -7.42 -0.88 13.75
C LYS A 165 -8.31 0.33 13.47
N ASP A 166 -7.75 1.53 13.54
CA ASP A 166 -8.45 2.80 13.30
C ASP A 166 -8.41 3.19 11.81
N LEU A 167 -7.63 2.44 11.00
CA LEU A 167 -7.57 2.60 9.56
C LEU A 167 -8.71 1.83 8.85
N SER A 168 -9.23 2.41 7.78
CA SER A 168 -10.28 1.85 6.92
C SER A 168 -9.80 0.68 6.06
N PHE A 169 -8.51 0.35 6.10
CA PHE A 169 -7.87 -0.63 5.26
C PHE A 169 -6.87 -1.50 6.01
N LYS A 170 -6.52 -2.63 5.40
CA LYS A 170 -5.48 -3.55 5.86
C LYS A 170 -4.39 -3.73 4.82
N SER A 171 -3.22 -4.24 5.22
CA SER A 171 -2.08 -4.47 4.32
C SER A 171 -2.44 -5.38 3.13
N ILE A 172 -3.30 -6.38 3.35
CA ILE A 172 -3.80 -7.28 2.29
C ILE A 172 -4.52 -6.47 1.20
N HIS A 173 -5.41 -5.55 1.59
CA HIS A 173 -6.13 -4.68 0.66
C HIS A 173 -5.18 -3.80 -0.15
N LEU A 174 -4.20 -3.17 0.49
CA LEU A 174 -3.18 -2.37 -0.20
C LEU A 174 -2.39 -3.21 -1.21
N ASN A 175 -2.01 -4.43 -0.83
CA ASN A 175 -1.26 -5.34 -1.69
C ASN A 175 -2.08 -5.79 -2.92
N GLU A 176 -3.37 -6.07 -2.74
CA GLU A 176 -4.28 -6.39 -3.85
C GLU A 176 -4.39 -5.24 -4.85
N LYS A 177 -4.62 -4.01 -4.35
CA LYS A 177 -4.71 -2.81 -5.18
C LYS A 177 -3.39 -2.48 -5.88
N LEU A 178 -2.27 -2.63 -5.18
CA LEU A 178 -0.93 -2.48 -5.76
C LEU A 178 -0.68 -3.51 -6.86
N CYS A 179 -1.02 -4.78 -6.63
CA CYS A 179 -0.88 -5.85 -7.63
C CYS A 179 -1.71 -5.54 -8.89
N TYR A 180 -2.93 -5.05 -8.72
CA TYR A 180 -3.76 -4.60 -9.83
C TYR A 180 -3.09 -3.46 -10.62
N CYS A 181 -2.60 -2.41 -9.94
CA CYS A 181 -1.90 -1.30 -10.60
C CYS A 181 -0.69 -1.79 -11.40
N LYS A 182 0.15 -2.65 -10.82
CA LYS A 182 1.33 -3.21 -11.50
C LYS A 182 0.96 -3.97 -12.77
N LYS A 183 -0.09 -4.79 -12.72
CA LYS A 183 -0.59 -5.51 -13.90
C LYS A 183 -1.12 -4.55 -14.97
N ALA A 184 -1.84 -3.51 -14.57
CA ALA A 184 -2.39 -2.51 -15.49
C ALA A 184 -1.27 -1.71 -16.20
N ILE A 185 -0.27 -1.23 -15.47
CA ILE A 185 0.88 -0.50 -16.03
C ILE A 185 1.65 -1.40 -17.02
N SER A 186 1.92 -2.65 -16.63
CA SER A 186 2.58 -3.63 -17.50
C SER A 186 1.80 -3.83 -18.81
N LYS A 187 0.48 -4.06 -18.70
CA LYS A 187 -0.42 -4.21 -19.86
C LYS A 187 -0.38 -2.99 -20.77
N GLN A 188 -0.45 -1.77 -20.22
CA GLN A 188 -0.36 -0.53 -20.99
C GLN A 188 0.99 -0.40 -21.69
N GLY A 189 2.11 -0.68 -21.01
CA GLY A 189 3.44 -0.63 -21.62
C GLY A 189 3.57 -1.58 -22.82
N PHE A 190 3.06 -2.81 -22.72
CA PHE A 190 3.04 -3.73 -23.85
C PHE A 190 2.08 -3.30 -24.97
N GLN A 191 0.97 -2.62 -24.65
CA GLN A 191 0.08 -2.07 -25.67
C GLN A 191 0.76 -0.95 -26.46
N GLU A 192 1.44 -0.03 -25.78
CA GLU A 192 2.18 1.06 -26.42
C GLU A 192 3.35 0.53 -27.26
N TYR A 193 4.09 -0.46 -26.74
CA TYR A 193 5.15 -1.13 -27.50
C TYR A 193 4.62 -1.72 -28.81
N ARG A 194 3.47 -2.43 -28.78
CA ARG A 194 2.86 -3.01 -29.99
C ARG A 194 2.37 -1.97 -30.99
N LYS A 195 2.02 -0.76 -30.54
CA LYS A 195 1.66 0.37 -31.41
C LYS A 195 2.89 1.04 -32.04
N GLY A 196 4.10 0.64 -31.65
CA GLY A 196 5.34 1.32 -32.04
C GLY A 196 5.67 2.55 -31.18
N ASN A 197 4.86 2.84 -30.15
CA ASN A 197 5.07 3.97 -29.26
C ASN A 197 6.13 3.63 -28.20
N LEU A 198 7.39 3.48 -28.63
CA LEU A 198 8.49 3.03 -27.77
C LEU A 198 8.73 3.96 -26.58
N ASN A 199 8.64 5.28 -26.78
CA ASN A 199 8.81 6.27 -25.71
C ASN A 199 7.82 6.05 -24.55
N MET A 200 6.53 5.86 -24.87
CA MET A 200 5.51 5.68 -23.84
C MET A 200 5.65 4.32 -23.14
N ALA A 201 6.00 3.27 -23.88
CA ALA A 201 6.27 1.95 -23.31
C ALA A 201 7.43 1.99 -22.30
N ILE A 202 8.52 2.68 -22.66
CA ILE A 202 9.70 2.88 -21.81
C ILE A 202 9.32 3.60 -20.52
N VAL A 203 8.60 4.73 -20.61
CA VAL A 203 8.16 5.50 -19.43
C VAL A 203 7.32 4.64 -18.49
N LEU A 204 6.34 3.90 -19.02
CA LEU A 204 5.48 3.02 -18.20
C LEU A 204 6.27 1.92 -17.50
N TRP A 205 7.26 1.33 -18.16
CA TRP A 205 8.09 0.29 -17.55
C TRP A 205 9.09 0.84 -16.55
N GLU A 206 9.65 2.03 -16.75
CA GLU A 206 10.45 2.73 -15.74
C GLU A 206 9.63 3.06 -14.50
N ASP A 207 8.41 3.58 -14.69
CA ASP A 207 7.46 3.83 -13.61
C ASP A 207 7.10 2.56 -12.83
N LEU A 208 6.89 1.45 -13.55
CA LEU A 208 6.64 0.16 -12.92
C LEU A 208 7.85 -0.33 -12.11
N LEU A 209 9.07 -0.13 -12.61
CA LEU A 209 10.29 -0.51 -11.90
C LEU A 209 10.59 0.38 -10.68
N ALA A 210 10.12 1.63 -10.67
CA ALA A 210 10.16 2.46 -9.46
C ALA A 210 9.27 1.89 -8.34
N ILE A 211 8.21 1.15 -8.71
CA ILE A 211 7.29 0.49 -7.78
C ILE A 211 7.78 -0.92 -7.42
N ASP A 212 8.23 -1.68 -8.40
CA ASP A 212 8.67 -3.08 -8.31
C ASP A 212 10.07 -3.28 -8.92
N PRO A 213 11.13 -2.88 -8.19
CA PRO A 213 12.50 -2.87 -8.72
C PRO A 213 13.06 -4.24 -9.06
N HIS A 214 12.42 -5.33 -8.64
CA HIS A 214 12.90 -6.70 -8.84
C HIS A 214 12.19 -7.41 -10.00
N ASN A 215 11.27 -6.75 -10.70
CA ASN A 215 10.57 -7.34 -11.83
C ASN A 215 11.52 -7.58 -13.03
N THR A 216 11.95 -8.83 -13.20
CA THR A 216 12.92 -9.24 -14.24
C THR A 216 12.37 -9.11 -15.65
N ASP A 217 11.08 -9.40 -15.84
CA ASP A 217 10.42 -9.41 -17.15
C ASP A 217 10.30 -7.99 -17.70
N ILE A 218 9.94 -7.04 -16.83
CA ILE A 218 9.86 -5.61 -17.18
C ILE A 218 11.26 -5.04 -17.43
N LYS A 219 12.28 -5.44 -16.67
CA LYS A 219 13.68 -5.06 -16.97
C LYS A 219 14.13 -5.53 -18.35
N ALA A 220 13.81 -6.77 -18.72
CA ALA A 220 14.16 -7.30 -20.04
C ALA A 220 13.43 -6.52 -21.15
N SER A 221 12.12 -6.29 -20.98
CA SER A 221 11.30 -5.53 -21.92
C SER A 221 11.82 -4.11 -22.12
N LEU A 222 12.17 -3.42 -21.03
CA LEU A 222 12.73 -2.07 -21.05
C LEU A 222 14.06 -2.00 -21.82
N ARG A 223 14.97 -2.97 -21.60
CA ARG A 223 16.24 -3.04 -22.35
C ARG A 223 15.99 -3.20 -23.85
N THR A 224 15.09 -4.09 -24.24
CA THR A 224 14.75 -4.32 -25.65
C THR A 224 14.18 -3.06 -26.30
N ALA A 225 13.22 -2.38 -25.66
CA ALA A 225 12.66 -1.16 -26.22
C ALA A 225 13.70 -0.03 -26.33
N LYS A 226 14.57 0.16 -25.34
CA LYS A 226 15.65 1.16 -25.42
C LYS A 226 16.64 0.86 -26.56
N LEU A 227 17.00 -0.41 -26.76
CA LEU A 227 17.85 -0.80 -27.88
C LEU A 227 17.16 -0.54 -29.23
N GLN A 228 15.88 -0.91 -29.35
CA GLN A 228 15.12 -0.68 -30.57
C GLN A 228 14.98 0.81 -30.88
N GLN A 229 14.69 1.64 -29.87
CA GLN A 229 14.62 3.09 -30.01
C GLN A 229 15.93 3.66 -30.57
N LYS A 230 17.05 3.33 -29.93
CA LYS A 230 18.38 3.78 -30.38
C LYS A 230 18.66 3.39 -31.84
N ASN A 231 18.35 2.15 -32.22
CA ASN A 231 18.56 1.66 -33.58
C ASN A 231 17.67 2.34 -34.63
N LEU A 232 16.54 2.94 -34.22
CA LEU A 232 15.68 3.72 -35.10
C LEU A 232 16.23 5.14 -35.26
N GLU A 233 16.71 5.75 -34.17
CA GLU A 233 17.35 7.07 -34.18
C GLU A 233 18.65 7.10 -35.02
N GLU A 234 19.41 6.00 -35.07
CA GLU A 234 20.62 5.89 -35.89
C GLU A 234 20.33 5.65 -37.40
N LYS A 235 19.09 5.34 -37.75
CA LYS A 235 18.68 5.07 -39.15
C LYS A 235 18.01 6.25 -39.83
N GLU A 236 17.67 7.29 -39.08
CA GLU A 236 17.13 8.57 -39.58
C GLU A 236 18.26 9.56 -39.88
#